data_AF-A0A8H4CX16-F1
#
_entry.id   AF-A0A8H4CX16-F1
#
_cell.length_a   1.000
_cell.length_b   1.000
_cell.length_c   1.000
_cell.angle_alpha   90.00
_cell.angle_beta   90.00
_cell.angle_gamma   90.00
#
_symmetry.space_group_name_H-M   'P 1'
#
loop_
_entity.id
_entity.type
_entity.pdbx_description
1 polymer ?
#
loop_
_entity_poly.entity_id
_entity_poly.type
_entity_poly.pdbx_seq_one_letter_code
_entity_poly.pdbx_strand_id
1 'polypeptide(L)'
;MALRAKHEESPEEELESAIYRAARLAFRISAISQNLTEDTSPDWSNDKTVAEYAGIVFNAGPLPSSSSTSPASEPDASEVAGIQSRLTHRLTTVNIEKYTNITIKETQYLLSHLKLVETFEYTTLYVFRDMRWLLDAVEMEHFPIPREILQETIDTLNYLYPRDGATKKLLRQQGIKLHVFQKSIPDRPRFRDFKYYKPRMVDVAYEFLNPPRRWGTVWKDSRNPVQFWTFWLGLLIFLFTLAFGIMATVLASWVAIARCHTPAQRRLNETETATVFCALWEFVCRKEQRLREVQLMRRQRS
;
A
#
# COMPACT_ATOMS: atom_id res chain seq x y z
N MET A 1 64.16 -0.71 35.72
CA MET A 1 63.86 0.31 34.68
C MET A 1 63.38 -0.43 33.43
N ALA A 2 62.09 -0.73 33.35
CA ALA A 2 61.48 -1.33 32.17
C ALA A 2 60.82 -0.22 31.35
N LEU A 3 61.41 0.10 30.21
CA LEU A 3 60.93 1.12 29.28
C LEU A 3 59.67 0.61 28.59
N ARG A 4 58.55 1.25 28.92
CA ARG A 4 57.23 1.08 28.32
C ARG A 4 57.30 1.61 26.88
N ALA A 5 57.41 0.72 25.91
CA ALA A 5 57.29 1.05 24.49
C ALA A 5 55.89 1.65 24.25
N LYS A 6 55.85 2.94 23.92
CA LYS A 6 54.66 3.58 23.36
C LYS A 6 54.52 3.05 21.94
N HIS A 7 53.49 2.23 21.71
CA HIS A 7 53.05 1.87 20.38
C HIS A 7 52.58 3.17 19.70
N GLU A 8 53.32 3.63 18.71
CA GLU A 8 52.89 4.70 17.80
C GLU A 8 51.81 4.08 16.90
N GLU A 9 50.54 4.33 17.24
CA GLU A 9 49.39 4.02 16.39
C GLU A 9 49.48 4.88 15.11
N SER A 10 49.28 4.25 13.96
CA SER A 10 49.42 4.91 12.66
C SER A 10 48.35 6.00 12.52
N PRO A 11 48.66 7.22 12.04
CA PRO A 11 47.68 8.30 11.88
C PRO A 11 46.50 7.94 10.96
N GLU A 12 46.65 6.90 10.12
CA GLU A 12 45.55 6.35 9.32
C GLU A 12 44.51 5.61 10.17
N GLU A 13 44.95 4.86 11.20
CA GLU A 13 44.04 4.15 12.10
C GLU A 13 43.24 5.12 12.97
N GLU A 14 43.86 6.25 13.38
CA GLU A 14 43.15 7.32 14.10
C GLU A 14 42.08 7.99 13.21
N LEU A 15 42.38 8.21 11.93
CA LEU A 15 41.44 8.81 10.98
C LEU A 15 40.27 7.88 10.69
N GLU A 16 40.53 6.59 10.45
CA GLU A 16 39.50 5.58 10.26
C GLU A 16 38.62 5.43 11.52
N SER A 17 39.23 5.44 12.71
CA SER A 17 38.52 5.44 13.99
C SER A 17 37.67 6.70 14.19
N ALA A 18 38.16 7.87 13.79
CA ALA A 18 37.42 9.13 13.88
C ALA A 18 36.23 9.16 12.90
N ILE A 19 36.41 8.70 11.67
CA ILE A 19 35.34 8.56 10.67
C ILE A 19 34.30 7.55 11.16
N TYR A 20 34.75 6.42 11.70
CA TYR A 20 33.89 5.40 12.29
C TYR A 20 33.06 5.94 13.47
N ARG A 21 33.69 6.73 14.36
CA ARG A 21 33.01 7.41 15.47
C ARG A 21 32.03 8.47 14.98
N ALA A 22 32.37 9.22 13.93
CA ALA A 22 31.52 10.25 13.33
C ALA A 22 30.31 9.63 12.61
N ALA A 23 30.51 8.54 11.86
CA ALA A 23 29.41 7.79 11.25
C ALA A 23 28.49 7.19 12.31
N ARG A 24 29.05 6.62 13.38
CA ARG A 24 28.29 6.13 14.54
C ARG A 24 27.48 7.25 15.21
N LEU A 25 28.03 8.46 15.31
CA LEU A 25 27.33 9.64 15.82
C LEU A 25 26.23 10.11 14.86
N ALA A 26 26.49 10.11 13.56
CA ALA A 26 25.53 10.49 12.52
C ALA A 26 24.32 9.52 12.44
N PHE A 27 24.57 8.22 12.54
CA PHE A 27 23.51 7.21 12.62
C PHE A 27 22.77 7.25 13.96
N ARG A 28 23.44 7.59 15.08
CA ARG A 28 22.80 7.74 16.40
C ARG A 28 21.88 8.96 16.50
N ILE A 29 22.30 10.12 15.99
CA ILE A 29 21.47 11.34 16.05
C ILE A 29 20.19 11.16 15.21
N SER A 30 20.27 10.42 14.09
CA SER A 30 19.12 10.12 13.24
C SER A 30 18.11 9.15 13.89
N ALA A 31 18.58 8.14 14.62
CA ALA A 31 17.71 7.15 15.27
C ALA A 31 17.02 7.70 16.54
N ILE A 32 17.72 8.54 17.32
CA ILE A 32 17.22 9.10 18.58
C ILE A 32 16.13 10.16 18.33
N SER A 33 16.21 10.90 17.22
CA SER A 33 15.31 12.03 16.94
C SER A 33 13.87 11.64 16.63
N GLN A 34 13.57 10.43 16.15
CA GLN A 34 12.25 10.14 15.58
C GLN A 34 11.31 9.32 16.47
N ASN A 35 11.78 8.69 17.56
CA ASN A 35 10.95 7.73 18.32
C ASN A 35 11.16 7.71 19.84
N LEU A 36 11.98 8.57 20.47
CA LEU A 36 12.11 8.55 21.93
C LEU A 36 11.04 9.43 22.60
N THR A 37 9.96 8.79 23.04
CA THR A 37 9.49 9.01 24.41
C THR A 37 10.65 8.61 25.35
N GLU A 38 11.00 9.47 26.30
CA GLU A 38 12.25 9.56 27.08
C GLU A 38 12.84 8.29 27.74
N ASP A 39 12.17 7.12 27.70
CA ASP A 39 12.40 6.07 28.71
C ASP A 39 13.14 4.80 28.22
N THR A 40 13.71 4.79 27.02
CA THR A 40 14.43 3.58 26.53
C THR A 40 15.71 3.94 25.77
N SER A 41 16.74 4.30 26.53
CA SER A 41 18.11 4.30 26.00
C SER A 41 18.51 2.85 25.68
N PRO A 42 18.91 2.52 24.43
CA PRO A 42 19.37 1.18 24.11
C PRO A 42 20.64 0.88 24.91
N ASP A 43 20.64 -0.21 25.67
CA ASP A 43 21.80 -0.68 26.42
C ASP A 43 22.92 -1.06 25.43
N TRP A 44 24.04 -0.34 25.52
CA TRP A 44 25.22 -0.52 24.65
C TRP A 44 26.22 -1.53 25.23
N SER A 45 25.76 -2.41 26.12
CA SER A 45 26.55 -3.54 26.64
C SER A 45 27.34 -4.24 25.53
N ASN A 46 28.65 -4.41 25.77
CA ASN A 46 29.74 -4.38 24.79
C ASN A 46 29.94 -5.62 23.89
N ASP A 47 29.01 -6.57 23.82
CA ASP A 47 29.28 -7.85 23.14
C ASP A 47 28.60 -8.03 21.77
N LYS A 48 27.84 -7.05 21.29
CA LYS A 48 27.15 -7.14 20.00
C LYS A 48 27.94 -6.48 18.87
N THR A 49 28.12 -7.22 17.77
CA THR A 49 28.76 -6.67 16.57
C THR A 49 27.88 -5.59 15.93
N VAL A 50 28.49 -4.64 15.20
CA VAL A 50 27.77 -3.59 14.47
C VAL A 50 26.74 -4.19 13.49
N ALA A 51 27.07 -5.34 12.89
CA ALA A 51 26.17 -6.07 12.00
C ALA A 51 24.93 -6.60 12.73
N GLU A 52 25.08 -7.08 13.97
CA GLU A 52 23.94 -7.52 14.78
C GLU A 52 23.07 -6.34 15.19
N TYR A 53 23.67 -5.21 15.58
CA TYR A 53 22.92 -3.99 15.87
C TYR A 53 22.18 -3.46 14.65
N ALA A 54 22.84 -3.43 13.48
CA ALA A 54 22.18 -3.06 12.24
C ALA A 54 21.04 -4.03 11.91
N GLY A 55 21.23 -5.33 12.13
CA GLY A 55 20.16 -6.32 12.07
C GLY A 55 18.97 -5.92 12.94
N ILE A 56 19.20 -5.57 14.22
CA ILE A 56 18.12 -5.17 15.14
C ILE A 56 17.43 -3.88 14.69
N VAL A 57 18.16 -2.82 14.34
CA VAL A 57 17.54 -1.51 14.03
C VAL A 57 16.83 -1.53 12.67
N PHE A 58 17.33 -2.29 11.70
CA PHE A 58 16.71 -2.39 10.38
C PHE A 58 15.59 -3.45 10.33
N ASN A 59 15.72 -4.59 11.03
CA ASN A 59 14.66 -5.61 11.12
C ASN A 59 13.56 -5.31 12.13
N ALA A 60 13.85 -4.60 13.21
CA ALA A 60 12.82 -4.32 14.19
C ALA A 60 11.77 -3.41 13.53
N GLY A 61 10.53 -3.90 13.52
CA GLY A 61 9.38 -3.02 13.67
C GLY A 61 9.50 -2.19 14.97
N PRO A 62 8.41 -1.62 15.49
CA PRO A 62 8.45 -0.93 16.77
C PRO A 62 9.19 -1.79 17.80
N LEU A 63 10.23 -1.24 18.43
CA LEU A 63 11.00 -1.95 19.46
C LEU A 63 9.99 -2.53 20.46
N PRO A 64 9.99 -3.85 20.72
CA PRO A 64 9.13 -4.40 21.75
C PRO A 64 9.53 -3.73 23.06
N SER A 65 8.61 -2.93 23.60
CA SER A 65 8.71 -2.45 24.97
C SER A 65 8.90 -3.68 25.86
N SER A 66 9.88 -3.60 26.75
CA SER A 66 10.41 -4.70 27.57
C SER A 66 9.43 -5.26 28.61
N SER A 67 8.12 -5.14 28.40
CA SER A 67 7.10 -5.74 29.26
C SER A 67 5.98 -6.36 28.43
N SER A 68 5.82 -7.68 28.58
CA SER A 68 4.77 -8.58 28.07
C SER A 68 5.04 -9.30 26.74
N THR A 69 5.65 -10.48 26.89
CA THR A 69 5.27 -11.77 26.30
C THR A 69 4.34 -11.75 25.06
N SER A 70 4.92 -11.60 23.87
CA SER A 70 4.73 -12.52 22.74
C SER A 70 5.74 -12.14 21.64
N PRO A 71 6.58 -13.05 21.11
CA PRO A 71 7.43 -12.74 19.98
C PRO A 71 6.53 -12.40 18.79
N ALA A 72 6.66 -11.19 18.25
CA ALA A 72 6.04 -10.82 16.98
C ALA A 72 6.59 -11.79 15.92
N SER A 73 5.78 -12.76 15.54
CA SER A 73 6.13 -13.81 14.60
C SER A 73 6.64 -13.17 13.32
N GLU A 74 7.88 -13.46 12.92
CA GLU A 74 8.33 -13.11 11.57
C GLU A 74 7.29 -13.62 10.56
N PRO A 75 6.94 -12.82 9.55
CA PRO A 75 5.94 -13.24 8.57
C PRO A 75 6.46 -14.49 7.86
N ASP A 76 5.68 -15.58 7.99
CA ASP A 76 6.03 -16.88 7.44
C ASP A 76 6.27 -16.74 5.93
N ALA A 77 7.27 -17.46 5.41
CA ALA A 77 7.61 -17.40 3.99
C ALA A 77 6.41 -17.75 3.10
N SER A 78 5.49 -18.58 3.59
CA SER A 78 4.23 -18.93 2.93
C SER A 78 3.29 -17.72 2.81
N GLU A 79 3.15 -16.93 3.88
CA GLU A 79 2.31 -15.74 3.95
C GLU A 79 2.85 -14.65 3.01
N VAL A 80 4.16 -14.42 3.02
CA VAL A 80 4.81 -13.43 2.15
C VAL A 80 4.62 -13.77 0.68
N ALA A 81 4.75 -15.05 0.32
CA ALA A 81 4.46 -15.51 -1.04
C ALA A 81 2.97 -15.33 -1.41
N GLY A 82 2.07 -15.59 -0.44
CA GLY A 82 0.64 -15.35 -0.58
C GLY A 82 0.32 -13.88 -0.86
N ILE A 83 0.85 -12.96 -0.07
CA ILE A 83 0.70 -11.50 -0.25
C ILE A 83 1.25 -11.08 -1.62
N GLN A 84 2.45 -11.53 -1.97
CA GLN A 84 3.06 -11.20 -3.26
C GLN A 84 2.24 -11.72 -4.45
N SER A 85 1.63 -12.91 -4.34
CA SER A 85 0.78 -13.48 -5.39
C SER A 85 -0.51 -12.70 -5.61
N ARG A 86 -1.01 -12.02 -4.56
CA ARG A 86 -2.23 -11.20 -4.61
C ARG A 86 -1.99 -9.83 -5.24
N LEU A 87 -0.74 -9.39 -5.38
CA LEU A 87 -0.40 -8.14 -6.05
C LEU A 87 -0.64 -8.28 -7.56
N THR A 88 -1.80 -7.78 -8.01
CA THR A 88 -2.15 -7.73 -9.43
C THR A 88 -1.26 -6.78 -10.24
N HIS A 89 -0.78 -5.71 -9.58
CA HIS A 89 0.12 -4.71 -10.16
C HIS A 89 1.47 -4.72 -9.47
N ARG A 90 2.51 -4.30 -10.20
CA ARG A 90 3.86 -4.11 -9.62
C ARG A 90 3.80 -3.02 -8.55
N LEU A 91 4.49 -3.24 -7.43
CA LEU A 91 4.58 -2.29 -6.32
C LEU A 91 5.61 -1.21 -6.65
N THR A 92 5.28 -0.37 -7.62
CA THR A 92 6.11 0.75 -8.08
C THR A 92 5.60 2.04 -7.48
N THR A 93 6.47 3.02 -7.29
CA THR A 93 6.11 4.37 -6.82
C THR A 93 4.92 4.95 -7.59
N VAL A 94 4.93 4.81 -8.92
CA VAL A 94 3.84 5.28 -9.80
C VAL A 94 2.52 4.57 -9.50
N ASN A 95 2.55 3.25 -9.33
CA ASN A 95 1.32 2.49 -9.08
C ASN A 95 0.81 2.75 -7.65
N ILE A 96 1.72 2.87 -6.69
CA ILE A 96 1.40 3.25 -5.31
C ILE A 96 0.68 4.58 -5.32
N GLU A 97 1.25 5.64 -5.89
CA GLU A 97 0.60 6.97 -5.94
C GLU A 97 -0.71 6.97 -6.74
N LYS A 98 -0.79 6.17 -7.81
CA LYS A 98 -1.98 6.12 -8.67
C LYS A 98 -3.16 5.41 -8.03
N TYR A 99 -2.92 4.28 -7.37
CA TYR A 99 -3.98 3.40 -6.88
C TYR A 99 -4.24 3.54 -5.38
N THR A 100 -3.28 4.02 -4.61
CA THR A 100 -3.42 4.25 -3.17
C THR A 100 -3.41 5.73 -2.84
N ASN A 101 -3.80 6.09 -1.62
CA ASN A 101 -3.62 7.44 -1.09
C ASN A 101 -2.30 7.58 -0.32
N ILE A 102 -1.29 6.78 -0.68
CA ILE A 102 0.02 6.82 -0.04
C ILE A 102 0.82 7.97 -0.65
N THR A 103 1.16 8.96 0.17
CA THR A 103 2.06 10.05 -0.24
C THR A 103 3.49 9.59 -0.09
N ILE A 104 4.27 9.73 -1.15
CA ILE A 104 5.68 9.35 -1.13
C ILE A 104 6.50 10.57 -0.73
N LYS A 105 7.24 10.46 0.38
CA LYS A 105 8.18 11.47 0.85
C LYS A 105 9.60 10.96 0.75
N GLU A 106 10.49 11.82 0.30
CA GLU A 106 11.91 11.52 0.27
C GLU A 106 12.52 11.61 1.68
N THR A 107 13.50 10.76 1.94
CA THR A 107 14.31 10.79 3.15
C THR A 107 15.79 10.66 2.81
N GLN A 108 16.62 11.31 3.62
CA GLN A 108 18.08 11.16 3.60
C GLN A 108 18.54 10.09 4.59
N TYR A 109 17.60 9.47 5.30
CA TYR A 109 17.88 8.49 6.34
C TYR A 109 17.58 7.08 5.84
N LEU A 110 18.61 6.23 5.81
CA LEU A 110 18.51 4.82 5.43
C LEU A 110 17.54 4.05 6.34
N LEU A 111 17.51 4.41 7.62
CA LEU A 111 16.62 3.84 8.64
C LEU A 111 15.15 4.17 8.41
N SER A 112 14.84 5.30 7.79
CA SER A 112 13.46 5.67 7.46
C SER A 112 13.05 5.11 6.09
N HIS A 113 13.94 4.45 5.35
CA HIS A 113 13.61 3.84 4.07
C HIS A 113 12.52 2.79 4.23
N LEU A 114 11.50 2.87 3.37
CA LEU A 114 10.29 2.03 3.38
C LEU A 114 9.46 2.12 4.66
N LYS A 115 9.69 3.12 5.51
CA LYS A 115 8.85 3.32 6.69
C LYS A 115 7.50 3.86 6.23
N LEU A 116 6.44 3.15 6.59
CA LEU A 116 5.08 3.64 6.49
C LEU A 116 4.72 4.36 7.78
N VAL A 117 4.28 5.60 7.65
CA VAL A 117 3.71 6.37 8.76
C VAL A 117 2.26 6.67 8.41
N GLU A 118 1.37 6.07 9.16
CA GLU A 118 -0.06 6.28 9.04
C GLU A 118 -0.47 7.51 9.86
N THR A 119 -1.02 8.52 9.18
CA THR A 119 -1.68 9.66 9.81
C THR A 119 -3.19 9.50 9.65
N PHE A 120 -4.00 10.19 10.46
CA PHE A 120 -5.46 10.17 10.40
C PHE A 120 -6.05 10.34 8.98
N GLU A 121 -5.37 11.07 8.09
CA GLU A 121 -5.88 11.40 6.76
C GLU A 121 -5.15 10.72 5.59
N TYR A 122 -3.88 10.38 5.76
CA TYR A 122 -3.03 9.84 4.69
C TYR A 122 -1.91 8.97 5.24
N THR A 123 -1.50 8.00 4.44
CA THR A 123 -0.34 7.16 4.72
C THR A 123 0.87 7.76 4.00
N THR A 124 1.98 7.93 4.71
CA THR A 124 3.22 8.46 4.12
C THR A 124 4.25 7.34 4.00
N LEU A 125 4.77 7.12 2.80
CA LEU A 125 5.88 6.20 2.55
C LEU A 125 7.18 7.00 2.41
N TYR A 126 8.14 6.74 3.28
CA TYR A 126 9.45 7.36 3.21
C TYR A 126 10.40 6.56 2.31
N VAL A 127 10.94 7.20 1.27
CA VAL A 127 11.83 6.56 0.29
C VAL A 127 13.17 7.27 0.26
N PHE A 128 14.26 6.49 0.23
CA PHE A 128 15.60 7.05 0.31
C PHE A 128 15.95 7.74 -1.02
N ARG A 129 16.52 8.94 -0.95
CA ARG A 129 16.73 9.79 -2.13
C ARG A 129 18.10 9.57 -2.79
N ASP A 130 19.15 9.45 -1.99
CA ASP A 130 20.52 9.74 -2.44
C ASP A 130 21.26 8.48 -2.94
N MET A 131 20.84 7.97 -4.10
CA MET A 131 21.36 6.70 -4.64
C MET A 131 22.85 6.71 -5.01
N ARG A 132 23.42 7.85 -5.40
CA ARG A 132 24.84 7.93 -5.75
C ARG A 132 25.73 7.67 -4.54
N TRP A 133 25.37 8.26 -3.41
CA TRP A 133 26.02 8.00 -2.12
C TRP A 133 25.99 6.51 -1.76
N LEU A 134 24.88 5.83 -2.08
CA LEU A 134 24.70 4.41 -1.79
C LEU A 134 25.62 3.52 -2.64
N LEU A 135 25.80 3.86 -3.92
CA LEU A 135 26.76 3.15 -4.79
C LEU A 135 28.19 3.36 -4.33
N ASP A 136 28.57 4.61 -4.04
CA ASP A 136 29.90 4.95 -3.55
C ASP A 136 30.20 4.21 -2.23
N ALA A 137 29.21 4.11 -1.32
CA ALA A 137 29.35 3.39 -0.06
C ALA A 137 29.50 1.86 -0.20
N VAL A 138 28.93 1.27 -1.26
CA VAL A 138 29.07 -0.18 -1.53
C VAL A 138 30.47 -0.52 -2.08
N GLU A 139 31.08 0.40 -2.83
CA GLU A 139 32.43 0.23 -3.38
C GLU A 139 33.53 0.38 -2.31
N MET A 140 33.25 1.07 -1.20
CA MET A 140 34.21 1.26 -0.11
C MET A 140 34.49 -0.04 0.66
N GLU A 141 35.78 -0.33 0.90
CA GLU A 141 36.18 -1.60 1.50
C GLU A 141 35.76 -1.71 2.98
N HIS A 142 35.95 -0.63 3.74
CA HIS A 142 35.77 -0.55 5.20
C HIS A 142 34.60 0.36 5.62
N PHE A 143 33.42 0.18 5.01
CA PHE A 143 32.24 0.96 5.36
C PHE A 143 31.55 0.44 6.65
N PRO A 144 31.13 1.31 7.59
CA PRO A 144 30.56 0.89 8.87
C PRO A 144 29.19 0.20 8.77
N ILE A 145 28.48 0.35 7.66
CA ILE A 145 27.21 -0.35 7.43
C ILE A 145 27.50 -1.64 6.65
N PRO A 146 26.93 -2.79 7.06
CA PRO A 146 27.01 -4.02 6.30
C PRO A 146 26.60 -3.81 4.83
N ARG A 147 27.43 -4.29 3.90
CA ARG A 147 27.19 -4.13 2.46
C ARG A 147 25.87 -4.73 2.02
N GLU A 148 25.38 -5.73 2.74
CA GLU A 148 24.10 -6.38 2.49
C GLU A 148 22.93 -5.41 2.64
N ILE A 149 22.96 -4.51 3.65
CA ILE A 149 21.89 -3.51 3.86
C ILE A 149 21.89 -2.49 2.73
N LEU A 150 23.08 -2.05 2.31
CA LEU A 150 23.24 -1.09 1.22
C LEU A 150 22.75 -1.70 -0.10
N GLN A 151 23.16 -2.94 -0.39
CA GLN A 151 22.73 -3.67 -1.58
C GLN A 151 21.22 -3.90 -1.59
N GLU A 152 20.64 -4.30 -0.45
CA GLU A 152 19.21 -4.48 -0.33
C GLU A 152 18.44 -3.17 -0.53
N THR A 153 18.97 -2.05 -0.04
CA THR A 153 18.41 -0.71 -0.28
C THR A 153 18.47 -0.31 -1.76
N ILE A 154 19.58 -0.63 -2.45
CA ILE A 154 19.70 -0.42 -3.90
C ILE A 154 18.61 -1.23 -4.61
N ASP A 155 18.42 -2.48 -4.18
CA ASP A 155 17.48 -3.40 -4.81
C ASP A 155 16.02 -2.99 -4.58
N THR A 156 15.65 -2.52 -3.38
CA THR A 156 14.33 -1.95 -3.10
C THR A 156 14.07 -0.68 -3.90
N LEU A 157 15.06 0.21 -4.02
CA LEU A 157 14.94 1.44 -4.79
C LEU A 157 14.73 1.18 -6.28
N ASN A 158 15.52 0.27 -6.86
CA ASN A 158 15.35 -0.16 -8.24
C ASN A 158 14.00 -0.85 -8.49
N TYR A 159 13.47 -1.56 -7.49
CA TYR A 159 12.13 -2.15 -7.56
C TYR A 159 11.01 -1.10 -7.53
N LEU A 160 11.11 -0.10 -6.65
CA LEU A 160 10.15 1.00 -6.55
C LEU A 160 10.18 1.92 -7.79
N TYR A 161 11.36 2.16 -8.35
CA TYR A 161 11.58 3.04 -9.49
C TYR A 161 12.09 2.28 -10.72
N PRO A 162 11.22 1.48 -11.38
CA PRO A 162 11.62 0.76 -12.58
C PRO A 162 11.87 1.74 -13.75
N ARG A 163 12.56 1.26 -14.78
CA ARG A 163 12.93 2.01 -16.00
C ARG A 163 11.75 2.30 -16.94
N ASP A 164 10.57 2.54 -16.40
CA ASP A 164 9.36 2.78 -17.18
C ASP A 164 9.20 4.26 -17.53
N GLY A 165 8.55 4.54 -18.66
CA GLY A 165 8.25 5.91 -19.09
C GLY A 165 7.41 6.68 -18.07
N ALA A 166 6.51 5.98 -17.37
CA ALA A 166 5.68 6.56 -16.32
C ALA A 166 6.52 6.98 -15.11
N THR A 167 7.44 6.12 -14.66
CA THR A 167 8.37 6.44 -13.56
C THR A 167 9.24 7.63 -13.96
N LYS A 168 9.82 7.63 -15.16
CA LYS A 168 10.62 8.78 -15.66
C LYS A 168 9.83 10.08 -15.67
N LYS A 169 8.54 10.04 -16.00
CA LYS A 169 7.67 11.23 -15.99
C LYS A 169 7.45 11.74 -14.55
N LEU A 170 7.11 10.84 -13.62
CA LEU A 170 6.93 11.16 -12.20
C LEU A 170 8.21 11.78 -11.61
N LEU A 171 9.35 11.16 -11.88
CA LEU A 171 10.64 11.62 -11.37
C LEU A 171 11.07 12.97 -11.96
N ARG A 172 10.76 13.23 -13.23
CA ARG A 172 10.93 14.55 -13.85
C ARG A 172 10.06 15.61 -13.19
N GLN A 173 8.82 15.27 -12.82
CA GLN A 173 7.93 16.18 -12.10
C GLN A 173 8.47 16.50 -10.70
N GLN A 174 9.11 15.52 -10.06
CA GLN A 174 9.73 15.68 -8.74
C GLN A 174 11.15 16.28 -8.79
N GLY A 175 11.72 16.52 -9.98
CA GLY A 175 13.06 17.08 -10.14
C GLY A 175 14.21 16.11 -9.81
N ILE A 176 13.92 14.82 -9.65
CA ILE A 176 14.90 13.80 -9.24
C ILE A 176 15.70 13.35 -10.46
N LYS A 177 17.02 13.53 -10.41
CA LYS A 177 17.94 13.12 -11.49
C LYS A 177 18.21 11.62 -11.42
N LEU A 178 17.39 10.85 -12.13
CA LEU A 178 17.41 9.38 -12.07
C LEU A 178 18.50 8.66 -12.88
N HIS A 179 19.64 9.30 -13.16
CA HIS A 179 20.65 8.72 -14.07
C HIS A 179 21.39 7.49 -13.50
N VAL A 180 21.13 7.11 -12.24
CA VAL A 180 21.96 6.17 -11.47
C VAL A 180 21.26 4.81 -11.21
N PHE A 181 19.97 4.66 -11.53
CA PHE A 181 19.23 3.40 -11.35
C PHE A 181 19.58 2.45 -12.51
N GLN A 182 20.71 1.74 -12.37
CA GLN A 182 21.33 1.05 -13.51
C GLN A 182 21.54 -0.46 -13.33
N LYS A 183 20.85 -1.10 -12.38
CA LYS A 183 20.81 -2.57 -12.36
C LYS A 183 19.46 -3.08 -12.85
N SER A 184 19.50 -3.90 -13.90
CA SER A 184 18.33 -4.65 -14.38
C SER A 184 17.96 -5.69 -13.34
N ILE A 185 17.06 -5.34 -12.42
CA ILE A 185 16.49 -6.29 -11.47
C ILE A 185 15.49 -7.18 -12.22
N PRO A 186 15.40 -8.48 -11.89
CA PRO A 186 14.34 -9.34 -12.40
C PRO A 186 12.97 -8.68 -12.24
N ASP A 187 12.09 -8.92 -13.22
CA ASP A 187 10.79 -8.25 -13.36
C ASP A 187 9.86 -8.35 -12.12
N ARG A 188 10.12 -9.31 -11.22
CA ARG A 188 9.46 -9.51 -9.92
C ARG A 188 10.46 -10.11 -8.90
N PRO A 189 11.22 -9.31 -8.15
CA PRO A 189 12.02 -9.83 -7.05
C PRO A 189 11.10 -10.47 -6.00
N ARG A 190 11.51 -11.60 -5.42
CA ARG A 190 10.72 -12.26 -4.37
C ARG A 190 10.95 -11.51 -3.07
N PHE A 191 9.87 -11.18 -2.35
CA PHE A 191 9.98 -10.49 -1.05
C PHE A 191 10.76 -11.31 0.00
N ARG A 192 10.90 -12.62 -0.22
CA ARG A 192 11.73 -13.53 0.58
C ARG A 192 13.23 -13.26 0.48
N ASP A 193 13.69 -12.66 -0.61
CA ASP A 193 15.13 -12.43 -0.86
C ASP A 193 15.65 -11.22 -0.07
N PHE A 194 14.74 -10.38 0.43
CA PHE A 194 15.03 -9.23 1.30
C PHE A 194 15.20 -9.73 2.74
N LYS A 195 16.32 -9.39 3.39
CA LYS A 195 16.60 -9.80 4.77
C LYS A 195 16.21 -8.70 5.75
N TYR A 196 16.53 -7.45 5.44
CA TYR A 196 16.41 -6.31 6.35
C TYR A 196 15.11 -5.51 6.17
N TYR A 197 14.68 -5.33 4.92
CA TYR A 197 13.49 -4.54 4.57
C TYR A 197 12.26 -5.41 4.32
N LYS A 198 12.34 -6.74 4.47
CA LYS A 198 11.21 -7.66 4.24
C LYS A 198 9.95 -7.27 5.01
N PRO A 199 9.97 -7.02 6.35
CA PRO A 199 8.76 -6.65 7.07
C PRO A 199 8.12 -5.37 6.50
N ARG A 200 8.94 -4.36 6.23
CA ARG A 200 8.47 -3.07 5.70
C ARG A 200 7.93 -3.19 4.28
N MET A 201 8.55 -4.01 3.44
CA MET A 201 8.05 -4.31 2.09
C MET A 201 6.70 -5.03 2.15
N VAL A 202 6.52 -5.95 3.10
CA VAL A 202 5.25 -6.63 3.36
C VAL A 202 4.20 -5.63 3.84
N ASP A 203 4.55 -4.71 4.73
CA ASP A 203 3.64 -3.65 5.19
C ASP A 203 3.18 -2.76 4.02
N VAL A 204 4.11 -2.35 3.14
CA VAL A 204 3.77 -1.58 1.93
C VAL A 204 2.90 -2.39 0.98
N ALA A 205 3.17 -3.69 0.82
CA ALA A 205 2.33 -4.56 0.02
C ALA A 205 0.94 -4.75 0.63
N TYR A 206 0.84 -4.88 1.95
CA TYR A 206 -0.41 -5.01 2.67
C TYR A 206 -1.24 -3.73 2.52
N GLU A 207 -0.64 -2.57 2.74
CA GLU A 207 -1.32 -1.29 2.57
C GLU A 207 -1.70 -1.03 1.10
N PHE A 208 -0.91 -1.52 0.14
CA PHE A 208 -1.28 -1.50 -1.26
C PHE A 208 -2.45 -2.43 -1.59
N LEU A 209 -2.64 -3.53 -0.86
CA LEU A 209 -3.78 -4.42 -1.03
C LEU A 209 -5.02 -3.96 -0.26
N ASN A 210 -4.86 -3.13 0.76
CA ASN A 210 -5.96 -2.61 1.55
C ASN A 210 -6.90 -1.75 0.71
N PRO A 211 -8.23 -1.87 0.94
CA PRO A 211 -9.21 -1.06 0.22
C PRO A 211 -8.97 0.42 0.52
N PRO A 212 -9.15 1.31 -0.46
CA PRO A 212 -8.90 2.72 -0.27
C PRO A 212 -9.87 3.30 0.77
N ARG A 213 -9.32 3.97 1.79
CA ARG A 213 -10.10 4.57 2.89
C ARG A 213 -11.04 5.69 2.45
N ARG A 214 -10.81 6.28 1.27
CA ARG A 214 -11.53 7.46 0.78
C ARG A 214 -12.41 7.11 -0.43
N TRP A 215 -13.67 7.53 -0.35
CA TRP A 215 -14.67 7.38 -1.42
C TRP A 215 -14.18 7.92 -2.78
N GLY A 216 -13.48 9.06 -2.82
CA GLY A 216 -12.96 9.61 -4.08
C GLY A 216 -11.89 8.71 -4.75
N THR A 217 -11.17 7.91 -3.96
CA THR A 217 -10.18 6.96 -4.46
C THR A 217 -10.86 5.68 -4.96
N VAL A 218 -11.97 5.25 -4.34
CA VAL A 218 -12.80 4.12 -4.82
C VAL A 218 -13.24 4.32 -6.27
N TRP A 219 -13.54 5.56 -6.68
CA TRP A 219 -13.94 5.88 -8.05
C TRP A 219 -12.82 5.66 -9.10
N LYS A 220 -11.55 5.72 -8.69
CA LYS A 220 -10.38 5.51 -9.57
C LYS A 220 -9.75 4.14 -9.42
N ASP A 221 -10.19 3.35 -8.44
CA ASP A 221 -9.60 2.07 -8.13
C ASP A 221 -10.04 0.99 -9.12
N SER A 222 -9.17 0.64 -10.05
CA SER A 222 -9.38 -0.40 -11.07
C SER A 222 -8.62 -1.70 -10.76
N ARG A 223 -8.04 -1.83 -9.56
CA ARG A 223 -7.20 -2.99 -9.19
C ARG A 223 -7.95 -4.31 -9.19
N ASN A 224 -9.27 -4.27 -8.94
CA ASN A 224 -10.16 -5.42 -9.09
C ASN A 224 -11.35 -5.04 -10.00
N PRO A 225 -11.34 -5.47 -11.28
CA PRO A 225 -12.40 -5.09 -12.22
C PRO A 225 -13.77 -5.57 -11.74
N VAL A 226 -13.84 -6.70 -11.05
CA VAL A 226 -15.11 -7.23 -10.53
C VAL A 226 -15.69 -6.31 -9.46
N GLN A 227 -14.88 -5.92 -8.47
CA GLN A 227 -15.34 -5.00 -7.42
C GLN A 227 -15.76 -3.65 -7.99
N PHE A 228 -14.97 -3.11 -8.94
CA PHE A 228 -15.29 -1.88 -9.64
C PHE A 228 -16.66 -1.98 -10.33
N TRP A 229 -16.91 -3.01 -11.13
CA TRP A 229 -18.20 -3.21 -11.79
C TRP A 229 -19.35 -3.41 -10.81
N THR A 230 -19.15 -4.13 -9.70
CA THR A 230 -20.22 -4.29 -8.69
C THR A 230 -20.60 -2.97 -8.02
N PHE A 231 -19.63 -2.08 -7.76
CA PHE A 231 -19.90 -0.75 -7.22
C PHE A 231 -20.74 0.09 -8.19
N TRP A 232 -20.34 0.14 -9.47
CA TRP A 232 -21.08 0.87 -10.50
C TRP A 232 -22.47 0.30 -10.77
N LEU A 233 -22.60 -1.03 -10.78
CA LEU A 233 -23.88 -1.70 -10.95
C LEU A 233 -24.81 -1.38 -9.79
N GLY A 234 -24.31 -1.42 -8.55
CA GLY A 234 -25.06 -1.03 -7.35
C GLY A 234 -25.53 0.43 -7.42
N LEU A 235 -24.63 1.35 -7.81
CA LEU A 235 -24.96 2.76 -8.00
C LEU A 235 -26.06 2.96 -9.06
N LEU A 236 -25.95 2.25 -10.18
CA LEU A 236 -26.94 2.30 -11.26
C LEU A 236 -28.31 1.81 -10.79
N ILE A 237 -28.36 0.65 -10.11
CA ILE A 237 -29.61 0.10 -9.54
C ILE A 237 -30.22 1.07 -8.54
N PHE A 238 -29.41 1.69 -7.68
CA PHE A 238 -29.87 2.68 -6.72
C PHE A 238 -30.50 3.89 -7.40
N LEU A 239 -29.85 4.44 -8.43
CA LEU A 239 -30.38 5.58 -9.20
C LEU A 239 -31.69 5.23 -9.92
N PHE A 240 -31.78 4.04 -10.54
CA PHE A 240 -33.02 3.57 -11.14
C PHE A 240 -34.13 3.42 -10.11
N THR A 241 -33.84 2.84 -8.95
CA THR A 241 -34.81 2.66 -7.86
C THR A 241 -35.33 4.00 -7.36
N LEU A 242 -34.43 4.98 -7.19
CA LEU A 242 -34.80 6.33 -6.79
C LEU A 242 -35.67 7.01 -7.84
N ALA A 243 -35.32 6.90 -9.12
CA ALA A 243 -36.09 7.48 -10.22
C ALA A 243 -37.49 6.86 -10.32
N PHE A 244 -37.62 5.53 -10.23
CA PHE A 244 -38.92 4.86 -10.21
C PHE A 244 -39.75 5.25 -8.99
N GLY A 245 -39.12 5.39 -7.82
CA GLY A 245 -39.78 5.89 -6.61
C GLY A 245 -40.34 7.30 -6.81
N ILE A 246 -39.54 8.23 -7.34
CA ILE A 246 -39.97 9.60 -7.63
C ILE A 246 -41.11 9.60 -8.67
N MET A 247 -40.98 8.87 -9.77
CA MET A 247 -42.01 8.77 -10.81
C MET A 247 -43.33 8.22 -10.26
N ALA A 248 -43.29 7.20 -9.40
CA ALA A 248 -44.47 6.65 -8.75
C ALA A 248 -45.16 7.70 -7.85
N THR A 249 -44.39 8.48 -7.08
CA THR A 249 -44.96 9.54 -6.24
C THR A 249 -45.58 10.69 -7.05
N VAL A 250 -44.98 11.07 -8.18
CA VAL A 250 -45.53 12.09 -9.08
C VAL A 250 -46.82 11.61 -9.72
N LEU A 251 -46.85 10.38 -10.23
CA LEU A 251 -48.06 9.78 -10.81
C LEU A 251 -49.19 9.67 -9.78
N ALA A 252 -48.88 9.20 -8.57
CA ALA A 252 -49.87 9.10 -7.49
C ALA A 252 -50.45 10.48 -7.13
N SER A 253 -49.59 11.51 -7.04
CA SER A 253 -50.00 12.88 -6.76
C SER A 253 -50.87 13.46 -7.88
N TRP A 254 -50.48 13.24 -9.15
CA TRP A 254 -51.25 13.71 -10.30
C TRP A 254 -52.63 13.04 -10.38
N VAL A 255 -52.72 11.73 -10.16
CA VAL A 255 -53.99 11.00 -10.09
C VAL A 255 -54.86 11.51 -8.93
N ALA A 256 -54.28 11.81 -7.76
CA ALA A 256 -55.02 12.37 -6.63
C ALA A 256 -55.61 13.76 -6.96
N ILE A 257 -54.84 14.63 -7.62
CA ILE A 257 -55.32 15.96 -8.04
C ILE A 257 -56.42 15.85 -9.10
N ALA A 258 -56.23 14.99 -10.11
CA ALA A 258 -57.25 14.75 -11.14
C ALA A 258 -58.57 14.24 -10.53
N ARG A 259 -58.49 13.37 -9.52
CA ARG A 259 -59.64 12.89 -8.74
C ARG A 259 -60.34 14.01 -7.97
N CYS A 260 -59.62 15.00 -7.44
CA CYS A 260 -60.22 16.15 -6.76
C CYS A 260 -60.90 17.13 -7.73
N HIS A 261 -60.38 17.26 -8.95
CA HIS A 261 -60.90 18.23 -9.93
C HIS A 261 -62.13 17.73 -10.72
N THR A 262 -62.44 16.43 -10.70
CA THR A 262 -63.62 15.88 -11.39
C THR A 262 -64.44 14.96 -10.47
N PRO A 263 -65.43 15.49 -9.74
CA PRO A 263 -66.30 14.66 -8.89
C PRO A 263 -67.21 13.68 -9.68
N ALA A 264 -67.27 13.78 -11.02
CA ALA A 264 -68.21 13.04 -11.85
C ALA A 264 -67.74 11.67 -12.39
N GLN A 265 -66.45 11.31 -12.29
CA GLN A 265 -65.94 10.08 -12.94
C GLN A 265 -65.51 8.96 -11.96
N ARG A 266 -66.35 8.70 -10.96
CA ARG A 266 -66.07 7.72 -9.87
C ARG A 266 -66.22 6.24 -10.27
N ARG A 267 -66.58 5.89 -11.52
CA ARG A 267 -66.86 4.49 -11.92
C ARG A 267 -66.05 3.90 -13.09
N LEU A 268 -65.16 4.64 -13.73
CA LEU A 268 -64.43 4.13 -14.92
C LEU A 268 -62.91 3.90 -14.72
N ASN A 269 -62.30 4.43 -13.65
CA ASN A 269 -60.82 4.35 -13.46
C ASN A 269 -60.32 3.23 -12.52
N GLU A 270 -61.21 2.47 -11.86
CA GLU A 270 -60.79 1.27 -11.11
C GLU A 270 -60.45 0.10 -12.04
N THR A 271 -61.00 0.05 -13.25
CA THR A 271 -60.73 -1.03 -14.20
C THR A 271 -59.41 -0.85 -14.95
N GLU A 272 -59.03 0.36 -15.34
CA GLU A 272 -57.81 0.55 -16.15
C GLU A 272 -56.51 0.37 -15.36
N THR A 273 -56.45 0.85 -14.11
CA THR A 273 -55.26 0.67 -13.27
C THR A 273 -55.04 -0.78 -12.86
N ALA A 274 -56.11 -1.53 -12.59
CA ALA A 274 -56.05 -2.97 -12.35
C ALA A 274 -55.59 -3.75 -13.61
N THR A 275 -56.00 -3.30 -14.80
CA THR A 275 -55.62 -3.95 -16.07
C THR A 275 -54.14 -3.75 -16.37
N VAL A 276 -53.59 -2.56 -16.14
CA VAL A 276 -52.16 -2.28 -16.35
C VAL A 276 -51.29 -3.08 -15.36
N PHE A 277 -51.68 -3.14 -14.08
CA PHE A 277 -50.96 -3.96 -13.10
C PHE A 277 -51.06 -5.46 -13.40
N CYS A 278 -52.23 -5.97 -13.82
CA CYS A 278 -52.37 -7.36 -14.26
C CYS A 278 -51.50 -7.66 -15.48
N ALA A 279 -51.48 -6.78 -16.49
CA ALA A 279 -50.67 -6.97 -17.68
C ALA A 279 -49.16 -6.94 -17.37
N LEU A 280 -48.72 -6.04 -16.48
CA LEU A 280 -47.32 -5.99 -16.04
C LEU A 280 -46.95 -7.26 -15.25
N TRP A 281 -47.83 -7.71 -14.36
CA TRP A 281 -47.63 -8.93 -13.57
C TRP A 281 -47.59 -10.19 -14.44
N GLU A 282 -48.48 -10.30 -15.43
CA GLU A 282 -48.43 -11.39 -16.42
C GLU A 282 -47.13 -11.39 -17.22
N PHE A 283 -46.64 -10.21 -17.63
CA PHE A 283 -45.38 -10.12 -18.37
C PHE A 283 -44.19 -10.60 -17.51
N VAL A 284 -44.16 -10.21 -16.24
CA VAL A 284 -43.14 -10.65 -15.28
C VAL A 284 -43.22 -12.16 -15.05
N CYS A 285 -44.41 -12.71 -14.79
CA CYS A 285 -44.62 -14.16 -14.63
C CYS A 285 -44.17 -14.94 -15.87
N ARG A 286 -44.51 -14.46 -17.07
CA ARG A 286 -44.16 -15.13 -18.33
C ARG A 286 -42.65 -15.13 -18.58
N LYS A 287 -41.94 -14.07 -18.16
CA LYS A 287 -40.47 -13.99 -18.21
C LYS A 287 -39.81 -14.95 -17.22
N GLU A 288 -40.35 -15.06 -16.01
CA GLU A 288 -39.82 -15.98 -15.00
C GLU A 288 -40.01 -17.45 -15.39
N GLN A 289 -41.17 -17.79 -15.98
CA GLN A 289 -41.45 -19.15 -16.45
C GLN A 289 -40.52 -19.58 -17.58
N ARG A 290 -40.23 -18.70 -18.55
CA ARG A 290 -39.23 -18.96 -19.60
C ARG A 290 -37.82 -19.16 -19.03
N LEU A 291 -37.44 -18.41 -17.99
CA LEU A 291 -36.14 -18.59 -17.34
C LEU A 291 -36.03 -19.96 -16.66
N ARG A 292 -37.10 -20.44 -16.01
CA ARG A 292 -37.15 -21.77 -15.40
C ARG A 292 -37.07 -22.89 -16.45
N GLU A 293 -37.77 -22.76 -17.57
CA GLU A 293 -37.70 -23.73 -18.69
C GLU A 293 -36.29 -23.81 -19.28
N VAL A 294 -35.63 -22.67 -19.49
CA VAL A 294 -34.25 -22.62 -19.99
C VAL A 294 -33.28 -23.28 -19.01
N GLN A 295 -33.48 -23.10 -17.69
CA GLN A 295 -32.66 -23.78 -16.69
C GLN A 295 -32.89 -25.30 -16.64
N LEU A 296 -34.14 -25.75 -16.78
CA LEU A 296 -34.47 -27.18 -16.86
C LEU A 296 -33.86 -27.84 -18.10
N MET A 297 -33.94 -27.18 -19.26
CA MET A 297 -33.33 -27.66 -20.52
C MET A 297 -31.80 -27.76 -20.44
N ARG A 298 -31.14 -26.86 -19.69
CA ARG A 298 -29.69 -26.96 -19.44
C ARG A 298 -29.34 -28.13 -18.53
N ARG A 299 -30.20 -28.45 -17.55
CA ARG A 299 -29.98 -29.54 -16.58
C ARG A 299 -30.20 -30.93 -17.16
N GLN A 300 -31.00 -31.08 -18.22
CA GLN A 300 -31.16 -32.34 -18.95
C GLN A 300 -30.07 -32.61 -20.00
N ARG A 301 -29.28 -31.59 -20.37
CA ARG A 301 -28.15 -31.72 -21.30
C ARG A 301 -26.80 -31.98 -20.61
N SER A 302 -26.73 -31.80 -19.29
CA SER A 302 -25.59 -32.15 -18.43
C SER A 302 -25.79 -33.54 -17.86
#